data_AF-A0A1I6FTA9-F1
#
_entry.id   AF-A0A1I6FTA9-F1
#
_cell.length_a   1.000
_cell.length_b   1.000
_cell.length_c   1.000
_cell.angle_alpha   90.00
_cell.angle_beta   90.00
_cell.angle_gamma   90.00
#
_symmetry.space_group_name_H-M   'P 1'
#
loop_
_entity.id
_entity.type
_entity.pdbx_description
1 polymer ?
#
loop_
_entity_poly.entity_id
_entity_poly.type
_entity_poly.pdbx_seq_one_letter_code
_entity_poly.pdbx_strand_id
1 'polypeptide(L)'
;MNQEVSETTIVCLAASYEAFGMVIDFLAESDVFSNFEIGTLSGVIRRQLKDGNNLAAICDNQIVGYAGWLHTNENTGEEWMENRAILRPLPAAEADAAALTVVAVSDPKATPRLMRGARELNKGKRVFFKRGYDGVVKQGRKNNVLNINAGD
;
A
#
# COMPACT_ATOMS: atom_id res chain seq x y z
N MET A 1 -34.84 4.73 14.40
CA MET A 1 -34.17 4.73 13.09
C MET A 1 -32.85 4.03 13.27
N ASN A 2 -32.77 2.74 12.93
CA ASN A 2 -31.52 2.00 13.01
C ASN A 2 -30.62 2.51 11.89
N GLN A 3 -29.46 3.07 12.22
CA GLN A 3 -28.42 3.30 11.22
C GLN A 3 -27.93 1.93 10.79
N GLU A 4 -28.10 1.58 9.51
CA GLU A 4 -27.34 0.48 8.92
C GLU A 4 -25.86 0.81 9.08
N VAL A 5 -25.14 -0.06 9.79
CA VAL A 5 -23.69 0.07 9.92
C VAL A 5 -23.11 -0.44 8.61
N SER A 6 -22.68 0.49 7.75
CA SER A 6 -22.01 0.15 6.50
C SER A 6 -20.78 -0.71 6.79
N GLU A 7 -20.75 -1.92 6.24
CA GLU A 7 -19.67 -2.87 6.47
C GLU A 7 -18.50 -2.59 5.51
N THR A 8 -17.32 -2.36 6.08
CA THR A 8 -16.10 -2.27 5.28
C THR A 8 -15.63 -3.66 4.84
N THR A 9 -15.31 -3.84 3.55
CA THR A 9 -14.72 -5.08 3.01
C THR A 9 -13.29 -4.83 2.53
N ILE A 10 -12.39 -5.78 2.72
CA ILE A 10 -11.03 -5.71 2.17
C ILE A 10 -10.95 -6.56 0.91
N VAL A 11 -10.55 -5.96 -0.21
CA VAL A 11 -10.46 -6.63 -1.51
C VAL A 11 -9.11 -6.35 -2.17
N CYS A 12 -8.61 -7.30 -2.97
CA CYS A 12 -7.55 -7.04 -3.94
C CYS A 12 -8.21 -6.50 -5.21
N LEU A 13 -7.83 -5.30 -5.66
CA LEU A 13 -8.39 -4.70 -6.86
C LEU A 13 -7.75 -5.32 -8.11
N ALA A 14 -8.59 -5.58 -9.11
CA ALA A 14 -8.16 -6.06 -10.41
C ALA A 14 -7.39 -4.98 -11.19
N ALA A 15 -6.60 -5.41 -12.18
CA ALA A 15 -5.92 -4.52 -13.12
C ALA A 15 -6.90 -3.95 -14.16
N SER A 16 -7.77 -3.04 -13.75
CA SER A 16 -8.76 -2.38 -14.61
C SER A 16 -8.63 -0.86 -14.58
N TYR A 17 -9.15 -0.18 -15.61
CA TYR A 17 -9.23 1.27 -15.63
C TYR A 17 -10.19 1.81 -14.56
N GLU A 18 -11.24 1.06 -14.23
CA GLU A 18 -12.16 1.37 -13.14
C GLU A 18 -11.43 1.39 -11.79
N ALA A 19 -10.72 0.30 -11.45
CA ALA A 19 -9.94 0.22 -10.21
C ALA A 19 -8.87 1.32 -10.14
N PHE A 20 -8.20 1.59 -11.26
CA PHE A 20 -7.24 2.69 -11.35
C PHE A 20 -7.92 4.04 -11.06
N GLY A 21 -9.08 4.30 -11.66
CA GLY A 21 -9.85 5.52 -11.44
C GLY A 21 -10.27 5.67 -9.97
N MET A 22 -10.83 4.63 -9.37
CA MET A 22 -11.24 4.64 -7.96
C MET A 22 -10.07 4.95 -7.02
N VAL A 23 -8.89 4.36 -7.26
CA VAL A 23 -7.71 4.60 -6.42
C VAL A 23 -7.17 6.02 -6.60
N ILE A 24 -7.10 6.53 -7.84
CA ILE A 24 -6.63 7.90 -8.09
C ILE A 24 -7.57 8.93 -7.49
N ASP A 25 -8.88 8.73 -7.63
CA ASP A 25 -9.92 9.59 -7.04
C ASP A 25 -9.78 9.67 -5.51
N PHE A 26 -9.70 8.51 -4.85
CA PHE A 26 -9.46 8.43 -3.40
C PHE A 26 -8.15 9.10 -2.95
N LEU A 27 -7.06 8.92 -3.70
CA LEU A 27 -5.77 9.50 -3.35
C LEU A 27 -5.72 11.02 -3.61
N ALA A 28 -6.49 11.52 -4.58
CA ALA A 28 -6.59 12.95 -4.87
C ALA A 28 -7.24 13.73 -3.70
N GLU A 29 -8.10 13.07 -2.91
CA GLU A 29 -8.70 13.65 -1.70
C GLU A 29 -7.78 13.58 -0.47
N SER A 30 -6.65 12.88 -0.55
CA SER A 30 -5.72 12.76 0.57
C SER A 30 -4.79 13.97 0.70
N ASP A 31 -4.67 14.55 1.88
CA ASP A 31 -3.69 15.61 2.18
C ASP A 31 -2.24 15.20 1.86
N VAL A 32 -1.94 13.90 1.93
CA VAL A 32 -0.60 13.37 1.65
C VAL A 32 -0.35 13.25 0.15
N PHE A 33 -1.33 12.79 -0.62
CA PHE A 33 -1.13 12.40 -2.03
C PHE A 33 -1.66 13.40 -3.04
N SER A 34 -2.53 14.34 -2.65
CA SER A 34 -3.14 15.37 -3.52
C SER A 34 -2.12 16.23 -4.25
N ASN A 35 -0.92 16.43 -3.67
CA ASN A 35 0.14 17.24 -4.25
C ASN A 35 1.23 16.43 -4.96
N PHE A 36 1.10 15.11 -5.07
CA PHE A 36 2.06 14.29 -5.81
C PHE A 36 1.88 14.45 -7.32
N GLU A 37 2.99 14.45 -8.05
CA GLU A 37 2.94 14.46 -9.52
C GLU A 37 2.20 13.23 -10.05
N ILE A 38 1.14 13.48 -10.83
CA ILE A 38 0.28 12.43 -11.38
C ILE A 38 1.05 11.39 -12.19
N GLY A 39 2.10 11.79 -12.94
CA GLY A 39 2.92 10.87 -13.72
C GLY A 39 3.61 9.82 -12.85
N THR A 40 4.20 10.26 -11.74
CA THR A 40 4.89 9.38 -10.78
C THR A 40 3.89 8.49 -10.03
N LEU A 41 2.81 9.08 -9.51
CA LEU A 41 1.81 8.32 -8.74
C LEU A 41 1.07 7.30 -9.61
N SER A 42 0.62 7.70 -10.81
CA SER A 42 -0.12 6.82 -11.72
C SER A 42 0.71 5.62 -12.18
N GLY A 43 2.00 5.79 -12.43
CA GLY A 43 2.91 4.69 -12.78
C GLY A 43 2.99 3.64 -11.69
N VAL A 44 3.10 4.07 -10.43
CA VAL A 44 3.16 3.17 -9.26
C VAL A 44 1.83 2.44 -9.06
N ILE A 45 0.69 3.15 -9.10
CA ILE A 45 -0.64 2.53 -8.94
C ILE A 45 -0.91 1.51 -10.04
N ARG A 46 -0.63 1.83 -11.30
CA ARG A 46 -0.80 0.88 -12.41
C ARG A 46 0.02 -0.38 -12.19
N ARG A 47 1.24 -0.26 -11.68
CA ARG A 47 2.09 -1.40 -11.39
C ARG A 47 1.53 -2.26 -10.25
N GLN A 48 1.11 -1.64 -9.16
CA GLN A 48 0.50 -2.32 -8.01
C GLN A 48 -0.77 -3.08 -8.39
N LEU A 49 -1.63 -2.49 -9.23
CA LEU A 49 -2.82 -3.16 -9.74
C LEU A 49 -2.46 -4.33 -10.66
N LYS A 50 -1.54 -4.12 -11.61
CA LYS A 50 -1.11 -5.15 -12.56
C LYS A 50 -0.52 -6.37 -11.86
N ASP A 51 0.27 -6.15 -10.82
CA ASP A 51 0.95 -7.23 -10.10
C ASP A 51 0.07 -7.87 -9.00
N GLY A 52 -1.16 -7.36 -8.77
CA GLY A 52 -1.99 -7.78 -7.64
C GLY A 52 -1.40 -7.39 -6.27
N ASN A 53 -0.47 -6.44 -6.26
CA ASN A 53 0.25 -5.96 -5.09
C ASN A 53 -0.47 -4.78 -4.43
N ASN A 54 -1.76 -4.96 -4.18
CA ASN A 54 -2.62 -3.94 -3.61
C ASN A 54 -3.75 -4.56 -2.77
N LEU A 55 -4.27 -3.77 -1.83
CA LEU A 55 -5.54 -3.99 -1.16
C LEU A 55 -6.29 -2.68 -1.01
N ALA A 56 -7.60 -2.73 -1.18
CA ALA A 56 -8.52 -1.63 -0.90
C ALA A 56 -9.52 -2.03 0.18
N ALA A 57 -9.87 -1.06 1.02
CA ALA A 57 -10.99 -1.12 1.94
C ALA A 57 -12.17 -0.41 1.28
N ILE A 58 -13.27 -1.13 1.05
CA ILE A 58 -14.47 -0.64 0.39
C ILE A 58 -15.60 -0.53 1.40
N CYS A 59 -16.25 0.63 1.46
CA CYS A 59 -17.44 0.89 2.27
C CYS A 59 -18.44 1.62 1.37
N ASP A 60 -19.68 1.14 1.27
CA ASP A 60 -20.72 1.73 0.41
C ASP A 60 -20.26 2.01 -1.04
N ASN A 61 -19.52 1.05 -1.62
CA ASN A 61 -18.94 1.15 -2.96
C ASN A 61 -17.88 2.27 -3.15
N GLN A 62 -17.36 2.84 -2.06
CA GLN A 62 -16.29 3.82 -2.07
C GLN A 62 -15.02 3.26 -1.41
N ILE A 63 -13.85 3.69 -1.89
CA ILE A 63 -12.58 3.38 -1.22
C ILE A 63 -12.49 4.24 0.04
N VAL A 64 -12.33 3.59 1.20
CA VAL A 64 -12.03 4.23 2.50
C VAL A 64 -10.61 3.93 2.99
N GLY A 65 -9.85 3.18 2.20
CA GLY A 65 -8.44 2.94 2.42
C GLY A 65 -7.80 2.14 1.30
N TYR A 66 -6.51 2.40 1.06
CA TYR A 66 -5.71 1.73 0.05
C TYR A 66 -4.32 1.44 0.61
N ALA A 67 -3.81 0.24 0.33
CA ALA A 67 -2.46 -0.18 0.64
C ALA A 67 -1.84 -0.88 -0.57
N GLY A 68 -0.82 -0.27 -1.16
CA GLY A 68 -0.09 -0.78 -2.31
C GLY A 68 1.40 -0.92 -2.02
N TRP A 69 2.02 -1.95 -2.58
CA TRP A 69 3.44 -2.25 -2.39
C TRP A 69 4.14 -2.63 -3.70
N LEU A 70 5.46 -2.56 -3.68
CA LEU A 70 6.31 -3.11 -4.74
C LEU A 70 7.14 -4.26 -4.15
N HIS A 71 7.19 -5.38 -4.85
CA HIS A 71 8.13 -6.45 -4.54
C HIS A 71 9.56 -5.99 -4.86
N THR A 72 10.49 -6.33 -3.96
CA THR A 72 11.89 -5.89 -3.99
C THR A 72 12.75 -6.96 -3.31
N ASN A 73 14.05 -6.73 -3.19
CA ASN A 73 14.91 -7.51 -2.30
C ASN A 73 15.28 -6.73 -1.02
N GLU A 74 15.76 -7.44 0.01
CA GLU A 74 16.13 -6.88 1.31
C GLU A 74 17.15 -5.75 1.18
N ASN A 75 18.22 -5.97 0.41
CA ASN A 75 19.27 -4.96 0.20
C ASN A 75 18.69 -3.66 -0.37
N THR A 76 17.94 -3.73 -1.47
CA THR A 76 17.31 -2.55 -2.10
C THR A 76 16.29 -1.90 -1.15
N GLY A 77 15.58 -2.69 -0.35
CA GLY A 77 14.64 -2.19 0.64
C GLY A 77 15.33 -1.39 1.75
N GLU A 78 16.45 -1.88 2.27
CA GLU A 78 17.28 -1.19 3.26
C GLU A 78 17.84 0.12 2.70
N GLU A 79 18.43 0.08 1.50
CA GLU A 79 18.94 1.27 0.83
C GLU A 79 17.82 2.29 0.55
N TRP A 80 16.64 1.81 0.16
CA TRP A 80 15.47 2.66 -0.02
C TRP A 80 15.08 3.32 1.31
N MET A 81 15.04 2.59 2.43
CA MET A 81 14.77 3.17 3.75
C MET A 81 15.78 4.27 4.10
N GLU A 82 17.02 4.16 3.63
CA GLU A 82 18.09 5.15 3.83
C GLU A 82 18.09 6.29 2.81
N ASN A 83 17.14 6.31 1.86
CA ASN A 83 17.10 7.24 0.71
C ASN A 83 18.32 7.11 -0.22
N ARG A 84 18.95 5.93 -0.26
CA ARG A 84 20.10 5.60 -1.13
C ARG A 84 19.72 4.83 -2.39
N ALA A 85 18.49 4.32 -2.48
CA ALA A 85 18.00 3.61 -3.65
C ALA A 85 16.60 4.06 -4.08
N ILE A 86 16.33 3.93 -5.39
CA ILE A 86 15.00 4.00 -5.98
C ILE A 86 14.48 2.57 -6.12
N LEU A 87 13.28 2.31 -5.64
CA LEU A 87 12.66 0.99 -5.76
C LEU A 87 12.45 0.65 -7.25
N ARG A 88 12.91 -0.54 -7.63
CA ARG A 88 12.59 -1.16 -8.91
C ARG A 88 11.81 -2.44 -8.63
N PRO A 89 10.58 -2.57 -9.14
CA PRO A 89 9.75 -3.73 -8.82
C PRO A 89 10.36 -5.01 -9.42
N LEU A 90 10.55 -6.01 -8.57
CA LEU A 90 10.98 -7.35 -8.96
C LEU A 90 9.76 -8.26 -9.23
N PRO A 91 9.91 -9.28 -10.08
CA PRO A 91 8.95 -10.39 -10.14
C PRO A 91 8.81 -11.07 -8.78
N ALA A 92 7.60 -11.54 -8.45
CA ALA A 92 7.32 -12.14 -7.14
C ALA A 92 8.22 -13.33 -6.78
N ALA A 93 8.67 -14.10 -7.77
CA ALA A 93 9.56 -15.25 -7.60
C ALA A 93 11.00 -14.86 -7.23
N GLU A 94 11.41 -13.62 -7.50
CA GLU A 94 12.76 -13.10 -7.25
C GLU A 94 12.81 -12.19 -6.02
N ALA A 95 11.66 -11.93 -5.40
CA ALA A 95 11.53 -10.98 -4.30
C ALA A 95 11.52 -11.68 -2.94
N ASP A 96 12.48 -11.33 -2.09
CA ASP A 96 12.51 -11.68 -0.66
C ASP A 96 11.94 -10.56 0.24
N ALA A 97 11.52 -9.43 -0.37
CA ALA A 97 10.97 -8.29 0.34
C ALA A 97 9.83 -7.58 -0.40
N ALA A 98 9.12 -6.73 0.33
CA ALA A 98 8.10 -5.82 -0.18
C ALA A 98 8.25 -4.43 0.45
N ALA A 99 8.08 -3.38 -0.33
CA ALA A 99 8.04 -2.01 0.14
C ALA A 99 6.62 -1.45 0.00
N LEU A 100 5.96 -1.12 1.12
CA LEU A 100 4.68 -0.40 1.11
C LEU A 100 4.97 1.03 0.67
N THR A 101 4.48 1.37 -0.52
CA THR A 101 4.80 2.62 -1.22
C THR A 101 3.65 3.60 -1.22
N VAL A 102 2.41 3.10 -1.20
CA VAL A 102 1.21 3.94 -1.14
C VAL A 102 0.29 3.39 -0.06
N VAL A 103 0.08 4.16 1.00
CA VAL A 103 -0.88 3.82 2.06
C VAL A 103 -1.64 5.08 2.43
N ALA A 104 -2.95 5.06 2.21
CA ALA A 104 -3.87 6.12 2.59
C ALA A 104 -5.13 5.48 3.18
N VAL A 105 -5.66 6.06 4.26
CA VAL A 105 -6.83 5.53 4.96
C VAL A 105 -7.65 6.71 5.48
N SER A 106 -8.92 6.79 5.10
CA SER A 106 -9.86 7.80 5.61
C SER A 106 -10.67 7.29 6.81
N ASP A 107 -10.96 5.99 6.88
CA ASP A 107 -11.49 5.34 8.09
C ASP A 107 -10.39 4.57 8.84
N PRO A 108 -9.90 5.07 10.00
CA PRO A 108 -8.85 4.42 10.77
C PRO A 108 -9.14 2.95 11.12
N LYS A 109 -10.42 2.55 11.22
CA LYS A 109 -10.83 1.16 11.49
C LYS A 109 -10.43 0.18 10.38
N ALA A 110 -10.21 0.67 9.15
CA ALA A 110 -9.74 -0.15 8.03
C ALA A 110 -8.25 -0.51 8.15
N THR A 111 -7.43 0.32 8.82
CA THR A 111 -5.97 0.17 8.87
C THR A 111 -5.52 -1.22 9.34
N PRO A 112 -6.00 -1.77 10.47
CA PRO A 112 -5.56 -3.08 10.94
C PRO A 112 -5.88 -4.21 9.96
N ARG A 113 -7.01 -4.12 9.25
CA ARG A 113 -7.45 -5.14 8.28
C ARG A 113 -6.63 -5.07 7.00
N LEU A 114 -6.38 -3.87 6.47
CA LEU A 114 -5.47 -3.65 5.34
C LEU A 114 -4.06 -4.17 5.64
N MET A 115 -3.49 -3.80 6.79
CA MET A 115 -2.15 -4.24 7.17
C MET A 115 -2.08 -5.76 7.39
N ARG A 116 -3.13 -6.37 7.97
CA ARG A 116 -3.19 -7.83 8.11
C ARG A 116 -3.22 -8.53 6.75
N GLY A 117 -4.06 -8.06 5.82
CA GLY A 117 -4.11 -8.61 4.46
C GLY A 117 -2.79 -8.44 3.70
N ALA A 118 -2.16 -7.27 3.80
CA ALA A 118 -0.88 -7.02 3.15
C ALA A 118 0.24 -7.92 3.71
N ARG A 119 0.20 -8.23 5.01
CA ARG A 119 1.13 -9.19 5.63
C ARG A 119 0.88 -10.62 5.14
N GLU A 120 -0.38 -11.03 5.05
CA GLU A 120 -0.77 -12.34 4.54
C GLU A 120 -0.26 -12.57 3.11
N LEU A 121 -0.44 -11.58 2.23
CA LEU A 121 0.02 -11.63 0.83
C LEU A 121 1.55 -11.53 0.68
N ASN A 122 2.25 -11.09 1.73
CA ASN A 122 3.70 -10.99 1.77
C ASN A 122 4.30 -11.88 2.88
N LYS A 123 3.69 -13.04 3.13
CA LYS A 123 4.26 -14.07 4.01
C LYS A 123 5.66 -14.48 3.54
N GLY A 124 6.58 -14.64 4.49
CA GLY A 124 7.97 -14.99 4.22
C GLY A 124 8.81 -13.88 3.59
N LYS A 125 8.27 -12.65 3.44
CA LYS A 125 9.00 -11.49 2.92
C LYS A 125 9.28 -10.47 4.01
N ARG A 126 10.41 -9.78 3.92
CA ARG A 126 10.67 -8.58 4.73
C ARG A 126 9.85 -7.40 4.21
N VAL A 127 9.19 -6.68 5.11
CA VAL A 127 8.34 -5.54 4.73
C VAL A 127 8.95 -4.23 5.20
N PHE A 128 9.18 -3.33 4.24
CA PHE A 128 9.68 -1.98 4.44
C PHE A 128 8.54 -0.98 4.28
N PHE A 129 8.50 0.05 5.15
CA PHE A 129 7.54 1.15 5.01
C PHE A 129 8.12 2.45 5.56
N LYS A 130 7.86 3.55 4.86
CA LYS A 130 8.14 4.90 5.35
C LYS A 130 6.84 5.53 5.81
N ARG A 131 6.86 6.23 6.96
CA ARG A 131 5.76 7.11 7.37
C ARG A 131 6.17 8.54 7.07
N GLY A 132 5.54 9.16 6.09
CA GLY A 132 5.55 10.60 5.93
C GLY A 132 4.32 11.16 6.64
N TYR A 133 4.52 12.10 7.55
CA TYR A 133 3.44 13.00 7.94
C TYR A 133 3.61 14.24 7.04
N ASP A 134 2.51 14.71 6.44
CA ASP A 134 2.42 16.03 5.80
C ASP A 134 2.96 16.14 4.34
N GLY A 135 2.93 15.07 3.53
CA GLY A 135 3.38 15.12 2.11
C GLY A 135 4.89 15.33 1.93
N VAL A 136 5.61 15.60 3.01
CA VAL A 136 7.06 15.50 3.11
C VAL A 136 7.34 14.13 3.72
N VAL A 137 8.25 13.36 3.11
CA VAL A 137 8.93 12.27 3.86
C VAL A 137 9.84 12.95 4.89
N LYS A 138 9.24 13.59 5.91
CA LYS A 138 9.95 13.96 7.13
C LYS A 138 10.57 12.67 7.68
N GLN A 139 11.57 12.80 8.53
CA GLN A 139 12.24 11.69 9.24
C GLN A 139 11.26 10.94 10.17
N GLY A 140 10.13 10.45 9.66
CA GLY A 140 9.26 9.53 10.34
C GLY A 140 10.03 8.27 10.65
N ARG A 141 9.69 7.68 11.79
CA ARG A 141 10.34 6.50 12.34
C ARG A 141 10.38 5.39 11.29
N LYS A 142 11.58 5.19 10.73
CA LYS A 142 11.91 4.14 9.76
C LYS A 142 11.79 2.80 10.48
N ASN A 143 10.88 1.95 10.05
CA ASN A 143 10.68 0.63 10.64
C ASN A 143 10.65 -0.40 9.51
N ASN A 144 11.25 -1.56 9.73
CA ASN A 144 11.06 -2.76 8.92
C ASN A 144 10.53 -3.88 9.83
N VAL A 145 9.75 -4.79 9.27
CA VAL A 145 9.20 -5.95 10.00
C VAL A 145 9.35 -7.17 9.11
N LEU A 146 9.87 -8.26 9.65
CA LEU A 146 9.84 -9.56 9.00
C LEU A 146 8.47 -10.21 9.26
N ASN A 147 7.75 -10.58 8.21
CA ASN A 147 6.50 -11.33 8.35
C ASN A 147 6.82 -12.81 8.59
N ILE A 148 7.01 -13.17 9.86
CA ILE A 148 7.19 -14.55 10.30
C ILE A 148 5.87 -15.32 10.28
N ASN A 149 5.92 -16.63 9.97
CA ASN A 149 4.79 -17.52 10.10
C ASN A 149 4.37 -17.61 11.58
N ALA A 150 3.06 -17.55 11.84
CA ALA A 150 2.53 -17.96 13.13
C ALA A 150 2.36 -19.49 13.09
N GLY A 151 3.30 -20.21 13.69
CA GLY A 151 3.21 -21.65 13.99
C GLY A 151 3.86 -22.57 12.95
N ASP A 152 4.98 -23.17 13.37
CA ASP A 152 5.09 -24.64 13.37
C ASP A 152 4.42 -25.16 14.66
#